data_AF-A0A1F7K9U9-F1
#
_entry.id   AF-A0A1F7K9U9-F1
#
_cell.length_a   1.000
_cell.length_b   1.000
_cell.length_c   1.000
_cell.angle_alpha   90.00
_cell.angle_beta   90.00
_cell.angle_gamma   90.00
#
_symmetry.space_group_name_H-M   'P 1'
#
loop_
_entity.id
_entity.type
_entity.pdbx_description
1 polymer ?
#
loop_
_entity_poly.entity_id
_entity_poly.type
_entity_poly.pdbx_seq_one_letter_code
_entity_poly.pdbx_strand_id
1 'polypeptide(L)'
;MSIYVFSGPDTISLDKYYLDFRKTYTSVEYLEIFDQSAIEQKIANMGFFPERKLFVAKNVFLNRVRVGKVTAKLDQDLKTLPKLLGEHDFLFIEEDSNKLKYYLKYFSQAKVSEFKIAAYLFSFLDNFFPGNLKQCYQYWQKTLVKNPAELVLFMLKRRIRELLILSTGALSGRYQSWQVNKLKGQLRAWDLKKLKHVYRSLYNYEKGLKTGTNPLKAEQVLDTILALSL
;
A
#
# COMPACT_ATOMS: atom_id res chain seq x y z
N MET A 1 -24.38 13.81 -8.46
CA MET A 1 -22.96 13.92 -8.08
C MET A 1 -22.68 13.29 -6.72
N SER A 2 -21.70 12.41 -6.67
CA SER A 2 -21.04 11.91 -5.47
C SER A 2 -19.54 12.05 -5.65
N ILE A 3 -18.85 12.47 -4.59
CA ILE A 3 -17.39 12.49 -4.53
C ILE A 3 -16.94 11.31 -3.69
N TYR A 4 -16.05 10.50 -4.25
CA TYR A 4 -15.45 9.34 -3.63
C TYR A 4 -13.96 9.62 -3.39
N VAL A 5 -13.43 9.11 -2.29
CA VAL A 5 -12.00 9.20 -1.98
C VAL A 5 -11.53 7.82 -1.53
N PHE A 6 -10.71 7.18 -2.36
CA PHE A 6 -10.02 5.95 -2.01
C PHE A 6 -8.62 6.32 -1.56
N SER A 7 -8.28 6.03 -0.31
CA SER A 7 -6.99 6.44 0.24
C SER A 7 -6.29 5.36 1.03
N GLY A 8 -5.00 5.18 0.80
CA GLY A 8 -4.17 4.39 1.68
C GLY A 8 -2.97 3.72 1.03
N PRO A 9 -1.99 3.30 1.86
CA PRO A 9 -0.73 2.74 1.40
C PRO A 9 -0.85 1.28 0.91
N ASP A 10 -1.96 0.59 1.14
CA ASP A 10 -2.21 -0.74 0.56
C ASP A 10 -2.74 -0.61 -0.87
N THR A 11 -1.80 -0.36 -1.80
CA THR A 11 -2.12 -0.10 -3.21
C THR A 11 -2.75 -1.30 -3.91
N ILE A 12 -2.42 -2.53 -3.49
CA ILE A 12 -2.99 -3.77 -4.07
C ILE A 12 -4.46 -3.88 -3.73
N SER A 13 -4.82 -3.75 -2.45
CA SER A 13 -6.22 -3.78 -2.02
C SER A 13 -7.01 -2.62 -2.61
N LEU A 14 -6.39 -1.43 -2.68
CA LEU A 14 -6.99 -0.25 -3.29
C LEU A 14 -7.29 -0.49 -4.77
N ASP A 15 -6.32 -0.95 -5.56
CA ASP A 15 -6.49 -1.18 -7.00
C ASP A 15 -7.54 -2.26 -7.26
N LYS A 16 -7.56 -3.34 -6.47
CA LYS A 16 -8.59 -4.38 -6.57
C LYS A 16 -9.98 -3.79 -6.32
N TYR A 17 -10.14 -3.02 -5.23
CA TYR A 17 -11.41 -2.37 -4.91
C TYR A 17 -11.82 -1.36 -6.00
N TYR A 18 -10.87 -0.61 -6.53
CA TYR A 18 -11.10 0.31 -7.63
C TYR A 18 -11.60 -0.41 -8.88
N LEU A 19 -11.00 -1.54 -9.25
CA LEU A 19 -11.43 -2.32 -10.41
C LEU A 19 -12.86 -2.85 -10.25
N ASP A 20 -13.25 -3.24 -9.04
CA ASP A 20 -14.63 -3.66 -8.76
C ASP A 20 -15.61 -2.48 -8.75
N PHE A 21 -15.22 -1.36 -8.13
CA PHE A 21 -16.01 -0.13 -8.11
C PHE A 21 -16.22 0.44 -9.52
N ARG A 22 -15.18 0.42 -10.37
CA ARG A 22 -15.23 0.92 -11.75
C ARG A 22 -16.32 0.24 -12.59
N LYS A 23 -16.61 -1.04 -12.32
CA LYS A 23 -17.62 -1.82 -13.06
C LYS A 23 -19.05 -1.28 -12.91
N THR A 24 -19.31 -0.43 -11.91
CA THR A 24 -20.63 0.20 -11.74
C THR A 24 -20.85 1.40 -12.68
N TYR A 25 -19.82 1.82 -13.42
CA TYR A 25 -19.88 2.92 -14.37
C TYR A 25 -19.60 2.43 -15.79
N THR A 26 -20.46 2.81 -16.73
CA THR A 26 -20.28 2.53 -18.16
C THR A 26 -19.14 3.35 -18.78
N SER A 27 -18.93 4.58 -18.28
CA SER A 27 -17.94 5.52 -18.81
C SER A 27 -17.09 6.13 -17.70
N VAL A 28 -15.77 6.11 -17.90
CA VAL A 28 -14.76 6.52 -16.92
C VAL A 28 -13.70 7.36 -17.62
N GLU A 29 -13.46 8.56 -17.10
CA GLU A 29 -12.47 9.50 -17.63
C GLU A 29 -11.33 9.69 -16.62
N TYR A 30 -10.10 9.45 -17.07
CA TYR A 30 -8.92 9.69 -16.24
C TYR A 30 -8.36 11.08 -16.48
N LEU A 31 -8.00 11.75 -15.40
CA LEU A 31 -7.31 13.03 -15.40
C LEU A 31 -5.84 12.79 -15.07
N GLU A 32 -4.99 12.85 -16.10
CA GLU A 32 -3.53 12.82 -15.92
C GLU A 32 -3.03 14.05 -15.16
N ILE A 33 -3.67 15.20 -15.42
CA ILE A 33 -3.43 16.47 -14.74
C ILE A 33 -4.75 16.90 -14.10
N PHE A 34 -4.68 17.17 -12.80
CA PHE A 34 -5.79 17.80 -12.08
C PHE A 34 -5.64 19.32 -12.13
N ASP A 35 -6.45 19.97 -12.96
CA ASP A 35 -6.74 21.41 -12.93
C ASP A 35 -8.11 21.68 -13.59
N GLN A 36 -8.66 22.88 -13.36
CA GLN A 36 -9.96 23.28 -13.88
C GLN A 36 -10.06 23.17 -15.41
N SER A 37 -9.04 23.61 -16.15
CA SER A 37 -9.04 23.59 -17.62
C SER A 37 -9.14 22.18 -18.20
N ALA A 38 -8.41 21.22 -17.63
CA ALA A 38 -8.45 19.83 -18.07
C ALA A 38 -9.83 19.20 -17.83
N ILE A 39 -10.46 19.54 -16.69
CA ILE A 39 -11.80 19.06 -16.36
C ILE A 39 -12.84 19.66 -17.31
N GLU A 40 -12.80 20.97 -17.55
CA GLU A 40 -13.71 21.66 -18.47
C GLU A 40 -13.59 21.10 -19.90
N GLN A 41 -12.37 20.90 -20.40
CA GLN A 41 -12.16 20.29 -21.71
C GLN A 41 -12.74 18.88 -21.78
N LYS A 42 -12.54 18.06 -20.74
CA LYS A 42 -13.08 16.70 -20.69
C LYS A 42 -14.60 16.69 -20.67
N ILE A 43 -15.23 17.64 -19.96
CA ILE A 43 -16.69 17.83 -19.93
C ILE A 43 -17.21 18.33 -21.27
N ALA A 44 -16.57 19.34 -21.87
CA ALA A 44 -16.97 19.92 -23.15
C ALA A 44 -16.87 18.91 -24.31
N ASN A 45 -15.89 18.00 -24.24
CA ASN A 45 -15.73 16.91 -25.20
C ASN A 45 -16.67 15.72 -24.93
N MET A 46 -17.54 15.80 -23.93
CA MET A 46 -18.60 14.81 -23.75
C MET A 46 -19.66 15.07 -24.80
N GLY A 47 -19.83 14.12 -25.73
CA GLY A 47 -20.95 14.15 -26.67
C GLY A 47 -22.29 14.26 -25.94
N PHE A 48 -23.34 14.61 -26.68
CA PHE A 48 -24.69 14.94 -26.18
C PHE A 48 -25.43 13.82 -25.41
N PHE A 49 -24.78 12.70 -25.09
CA PHE A 49 -25.41 11.59 -24.38
C PHE A 49 -25.37 11.82 -22.86
N PRO A 50 -26.50 11.69 -22.17
CA PRO A 50 -26.66 12.01 -20.74
C PRO A 50 -26.06 10.95 -19.80
N GLU A 51 -25.04 10.21 -20.23
CA GLU A 51 -24.47 9.16 -19.40
C GLU A 51 -23.69 9.74 -18.21
N ARG A 52 -24.10 9.37 -16.99
CA ARG A 52 -23.39 9.74 -15.77
C ARG A 52 -22.00 9.09 -15.75
N LYS A 53 -20.97 9.88 -16.04
CA LYS A 53 -19.56 9.45 -16.01
C LYS A 53 -18.93 9.52 -14.62
N LEU A 54 -17.86 8.73 -14.45
CA LEU A 54 -16.93 8.83 -13.34
C LEU A 54 -15.62 9.48 -13.80
N PHE A 55 -15.25 10.61 -13.20
CA PHE A 55 -13.92 11.19 -13.36
C PHE A 55 -12.97 10.64 -12.30
N VAL A 56 -11.73 10.33 -12.67
CA VAL A 56 -10.73 9.75 -11.77
C VAL A 56 -9.45 10.58 -11.80
N ALA A 57 -8.98 11.01 -10.62
CA ALA A 57 -7.68 11.67 -10.48
C ALA A 57 -6.85 10.98 -9.37
N LYS A 58 -5.57 10.71 -9.67
CA LYS A 58 -4.64 10.07 -8.73
C LYS A 58 -3.69 11.10 -8.10
N ASN A 59 -3.43 10.96 -6.81
CA ASN A 59 -2.37 11.65 -6.05
C ASN A 59 -2.32 13.18 -6.30
N VAL A 60 -3.48 13.83 -6.31
CA VAL A 60 -3.65 15.26 -6.68
C VAL A 60 -2.79 16.21 -5.85
N PHE A 61 -2.47 15.84 -4.61
CA PHE A 61 -1.67 16.66 -3.70
C PHE A 61 -0.16 16.38 -3.80
N LEU A 62 0.28 15.42 -4.61
CA LEU A 62 1.71 15.10 -4.79
C LEU A 62 2.48 16.35 -5.27
N ASN A 63 3.49 16.76 -4.51
CA ASN A 63 4.30 17.96 -4.75
C ASN A 63 3.51 19.29 -4.80
N ARG A 64 2.22 19.29 -4.43
CA ARG A 64 1.35 20.47 -4.41
C ARG A 64 0.94 20.92 -3.00
N VAL A 65 1.61 20.36 -1.99
CA VAL A 65 1.51 20.78 -0.59
C VAL A 65 2.90 21.20 -0.11
N ARG A 66 3.06 22.45 0.33
CA ARG A 66 4.30 23.00 0.88
C ARG A 66 4.05 23.51 2.29
N VAL A 67 4.84 23.04 3.26
CA VAL A 67 4.70 23.43 4.67
C VAL A 67 3.25 23.28 5.17
N GLY A 68 2.61 22.17 4.80
CA GLY A 68 1.22 21.86 5.14
C GLY A 68 0.14 22.67 4.43
N LYS A 69 0.50 23.64 3.57
CA LYS A 69 -0.42 24.47 2.79
C LYS A 69 -0.51 23.99 1.34
N VAL A 70 -1.75 23.93 0.83
CA VAL A 70 -2.06 23.64 -0.58
C VAL A 70 -1.72 24.88 -1.42
N THR A 71 -1.23 24.69 -2.66
CA THR A 71 -0.97 25.82 -3.57
C THR A 71 -2.25 26.58 -3.92
N ALA A 72 -2.16 27.89 -4.16
CA ALA A 72 -3.33 28.73 -4.45
C ALA A 72 -4.14 28.25 -5.66
N LYS A 73 -3.45 27.81 -6.73
CA LYS A 73 -4.10 27.24 -7.92
C LYS A 73 -4.91 25.99 -7.58
N LEU A 74 -4.31 25.04 -6.86
CA LEU A 74 -5.01 23.80 -6.47
C LEU A 74 -6.16 24.07 -5.49
N ASP A 75 -6.02 25.04 -4.58
CA ASP A 75 -7.09 25.47 -3.69
C ASP A 75 -8.30 26.01 -4.47
N GLN A 76 -8.05 26.79 -5.54
CA GLN A 76 -9.10 27.26 -6.44
C GLN A 76 -9.74 26.11 -7.22
N ASP A 77 -8.94 25.24 -7.85
CA ASP A 77 -9.42 24.09 -8.62
C ASP A 77 -10.33 23.16 -7.77
N LEU A 78 -9.96 22.90 -6.52
CA LEU A 78 -10.74 22.06 -5.61
C LEU A 78 -12.05 22.72 -5.17
N LYS A 79 -12.08 24.04 -5.01
CA LYS A 79 -13.28 24.80 -4.64
C LYS A 79 -14.28 24.93 -5.79
N THR A 80 -13.80 24.99 -7.04
CA THR A 80 -14.66 25.11 -8.22
C THR A 80 -15.18 23.76 -8.71
N LEU A 81 -14.49 22.66 -8.39
CA LEU A 81 -14.84 21.31 -8.83
C LEU A 81 -16.33 20.93 -8.67
N PRO A 82 -17.01 21.15 -7.52
CA PRO A 82 -18.41 20.77 -7.39
C PRO A 82 -19.34 21.47 -8.38
N LYS A 83 -18.99 22.69 -8.82
CA LYS A 83 -19.75 23.46 -9.81
C LYS A 83 -19.50 22.94 -11.23
N LEU A 84 -18.28 22.48 -11.51
CA LEU A 84 -17.89 21.97 -12.81
C LEU A 84 -18.54 20.60 -13.10
N LEU A 85 -18.65 19.73 -12.10
CA LEU A 85 -19.07 18.35 -12.31
C LEU A 85 -20.55 18.14 -12.57
N GLY A 86 -21.43 19.09 -12.22
CA GLY A 86 -22.87 18.97 -12.41
C GLY A 86 -23.43 17.67 -11.83
N GLU A 87 -23.89 16.76 -12.70
CA GLU A 87 -24.46 15.46 -12.30
C GLU A 87 -23.44 14.32 -12.19
N HIS A 88 -22.23 14.51 -12.72
CA HIS A 88 -21.19 13.48 -12.79
C HIS A 88 -20.60 13.14 -11.42
N ASP A 89 -19.96 11.97 -11.33
CA ASP A 89 -19.27 11.54 -10.12
C ASP A 89 -17.76 11.72 -10.25
N PHE A 90 -17.09 11.87 -9.11
CA PHE A 90 -15.64 12.05 -9.07
C PHE A 90 -15.02 11.10 -8.06
N LEU A 91 -13.93 10.44 -8.45
CA LEU A 91 -13.13 9.60 -7.59
C LEU A 91 -11.71 10.16 -7.50
N PHE A 92 -11.28 10.43 -6.27
CA PHE A 92 -9.89 10.63 -5.95
C PHE A 92 -9.25 9.34 -5.46
N ILE A 93 -8.06 9.01 -5.97
CA ILE A 93 -7.22 7.93 -5.45
C ILE A 93 -5.97 8.57 -4.85
N GLU A 94 -5.73 8.41 -3.55
CA GLU A 94 -4.55 8.96 -2.86
C GLU A 94 -3.84 7.90 -2.01
N GLU A 95 -2.63 7.53 -2.43
CA GLU A 95 -1.85 6.47 -1.79
C GLU A 95 -1.28 6.88 -0.42
N ASP A 96 -1.11 8.19 -0.16
CA ASP A 96 -0.67 8.70 1.14
C ASP A 96 -1.86 9.05 2.05
N SER A 97 -2.14 8.16 3.01
CA SER A 97 -3.21 8.36 4.01
C SER A 97 -3.14 9.71 4.74
N ASN A 98 -1.95 10.32 4.89
CA ASN A 98 -1.83 11.60 5.59
C ASN A 98 -2.48 12.77 4.85
N LYS A 99 -2.76 12.59 3.56
CA LYS A 99 -3.39 13.61 2.72
C LYS A 99 -4.90 13.50 2.63
N LEU A 100 -5.50 12.42 3.16
CA LEU A 100 -6.96 12.27 3.26
C LEU A 100 -7.62 13.50 3.91
N LYS A 101 -6.97 14.09 4.92
CA LYS A 101 -7.42 15.31 5.59
C LYS A 101 -7.65 16.50 4.64
N TYR A 102 -6.89 16.59 3.55
CA TYR A 102 -7.06 17.65 2.57
C TYR A 102 -8.33 17.42 1.76
N TYR A 103 -8.59 16.20 1.30
CA TYR A 103 -9.85 15.88 0.62
C TYR A 103 -11.06 16.17 1.49
N LEU A 104 -11.05 15.74 2.76
CA LEU A 104 -12.14 15.98 3.70
C LEU A 104 -12.36 17.47 4.03
N LYS A 105 -11.31 18.30 3.94
CA LYS A 105 -11.42 19.75 4.09
C LYS A 105 -12.25 20.38 2.95
N TYR A 106 -12.09 19.92 1.72
CA TYR A 106 -12.82 20.47 0.56
C TYR A 106 -14.16 19.75 0.31
N PHE A 107 -14.24 18.46 0.63
CA PHE A 107 -15.37 17.58 0.35
C PHE A 107 -15.78 16.82 1.61
N SER A 108 -16.38 17.53 2.57
CA SER A 108 -16.76 16.96 3.87
C SER A 108 -17.80 15.84 3.79
N GLN A 109 -18.56 15.78 2.69
CA GLN A 109 -19.56 14.74 2.40
C GLN A 109 -19.02 13.63 1.46
N ALA A 110 -17.71 13.60 1.21
CA ALA A 110 -17.12 12.58 0.36
C ALA A 110 -17.26 11.18 0.97
N LYS A 111 -17.57 10.19 0.13
CA LYS A 111 -17.60 8.77 0.50
C LYS A 111 -16.17 8.24 0.53
N VAL A 112 -15.63 8.03 1.72
CA VAL A 112 -14.25 7.60 1.92
C VAL A 112 -14.14 6.08 2.04
N SER A 113 -13.14 5.49 1.39
CA SER A 113 -12.69 4.11 1.62
C SER A 113 -11.20 4.12 1.93
N GLU A 114 -10.83 3.70 3.14
CA GLU A 114 -9.43 3.66 3.60
C GLU A 114 -8.80 2.26 3.46
N PHE A 115 -7.61 2.19 2.85
CA PHE A 115 -6.87 0.96 2.57
C PHE A 115 -5.56 0.95 3.36
N LYS A 116 -5.64 0.53 4.62
CA LYS A 116 -4.48 0.41 5.51
C LYS A 116 -3.79 -0.92 5.30
N ILE A 117 -2.45 -0.91 5.25
CA ILE A 117 -1.67 -2.15 5.30
C ILE A 117 -2.06 -2.90 6.58
N ALA A 118 -2.41 -4.18 6.43
CA ALA A 118 -2.85 -5.00 7.55
C ALA A 118 -1.77 -5.05 8.64
N ALA A 119 -2.11 -4.61 9.86
CA ALA A 119 -1.20 -4.59 11.00
C ALA A 119 -0.56 -5.97 11.28
N TYR A 120 -1.29 -7.05 10.94
CA TYR A 120 -0.84 -8.42 11.12
C TYR A 120 0.44 -8.77 10.35
N LEU A 121 0.70 -8.14 9.19
CA LEU A 121 1.94 -8.36 8.44
C LEU A 121 3.16 -7.91 9.27
N PHE A 122 3.11 -6.71 9.84
CA PHE A 122 4.22 -6.23 10.66
C PHE A 122 4.31 -6.98 11.98
N SER A 123 3.18 -7.37 12.58
CA SER A 123 3.18 -8.24 13.77
C SER A 123 3.80 -9.61 13.47
N PHE A 124 3.50 -10.20 12.31
CA PHE A 124 4.13 -11.44 11.84
C PHE A 124 5.66 -11.27 11.74
N LEU A 125 6.12 -10.22 11.06
CA LEU A 125 7.55 -9.94 10.88
C LEU A 125 8.27 -9.70 12.21
N ASP A 126 7.67 -8.95 13.13
CA ASP A 126 8.25 -8.66 14.45
C ASP A 126 8.28 -9.92 15.34
N ASN A 127 7.38 -10.88 15.13
CA ASN A 127 7.32 -12.15 15.86
C ASN A 127 8.12 -13.30 15.22
N PHE A 128 8.74 -13.07 14.06
CA PHE A 128 9.55 -14.08 13.38
C PHE A 128 10.94 -14.19 14.05
N PHE A 129 11.05 -15.04 15.07
CA PHE A 129 12.31 -15.37 15.75
C PHE A 129 12.23 -16.73 16.47
N PRO A 130 13.39 -17.41 16.70
CA PRO A 130 13.43 -18.72 17.33
C PRO A 130 12.70 -18.79 18.68
N GLY A 131 11.97 -19.87 18.92
CA GLY A 131 11.19 -20.07 20.15
C GLY A 131 9.84 -19.38 20.19
N ASN A 132 9.41 -18.71 19.11
CA ASN A 132 8.13 -17.98 19.04
C ASN A 132 7.16 -18.50 17.96
N LEU A 133 7.29 -19.78 17.58
CA LEU A 133 6.53 -20.40 16.49
C LEU A 133 5.01 -20.21 16.65
N LYS A 134 4.46 -20.50 17.84
CA LYS A 134 3.00 -20.44 18.09
C LYS A 134 2.43 -19.05 17.78
N GLN A 135 3.06 -18.00 18.32
CA GLN A 135 2.59 -16.63 18.13
C GLN A 135 2.83 -16.14 16.69
N CYS A 136 3.97 -16.49 16.12
CA CYS A 136 4.30 -16.14 14.73
C CYS A 136 3.31 -16.78 13.75
N TYR A 137 2.97 -18.07 13.94
CA TYR A 137 2.02 -18.80 13.10
C TYR A 137 0.60 -18.21 13.17
N GLN A 138 0.14 -17.77 14.34
CA GLN A 138 -1.14 -17.08 14.46
C GLN A 138 -1.20 -15.78 13.65
N TYR A 139 -0.11 -15.00 13.64
CA TYR A 139 -0.03 -13.78 12.82
C TYR A 139 0.11 -14.10 11.34
N TRP A 140 0.80 -15.18 10.99
CA TRP A 140 0.92 -15.67 9.62
C TRP A 140 -0.46 -15.99 9.02
N GLN A 141 -1.26 -16.80 9.70
CA GLN A 141 -2.61 -17.16 9.25
C GLN A 141 -3.48 -15.92 9.03
N LYS A 142 -3.42 -14.93 9.94
CA LYS A 142 -4.16 -13.66 9.79
C LYS A 142 -3.62 -12.80 8.64
N THR A 143 -2.33 -12.87 8.36
CA THR A 143 -1.68 -12.11 7.29
C THR A 143 -2.13 -12.61 5.92
N LEU A 144 -2.23 -13.92 5.72
CA LEU A 144 -2.67 -14.54 4.47
C LEU A 144 -4.11 -14.17 4.06
N VAL A 145 -4.98 -13.85 5.02
CA VAL A 145 -6.35 -13.41 4.71
C VAL A 145 -6.37 -12.09 3.91
N LYS A 146 -5.35 -11.25 4.10
CA LYS A 146 -5.32 -9.88 3.57
C LYS A 146 -4.15 -9.59 2.63
N ASN A 147 -3.16 -10.48 2.54
CA ASN A 147 -1.95 -10.24 1.75
C ASN A 147 -1.61 -11.48 0.93
N PRO A 148 -1.17 -11.31 -0.32
CA PRO A 148 -0.64 -12.43 -1.11
C PRO A 148 0.65 -12.95 -0.46
N ALA A 149 0.84 -14.27 -0.49
CA ALA A 149 1.96 -14.95 0.17
C ALA A 149 3.33 -14.48 -0.37
N GLU A 150 3.40 -14.11 -1.63
CA GLU A 150 4.59 -13.56 -2.30
C GLU A 150 5.05 -12.24 -1.66
N LEU A 151 4.10 -11.36 -1.33
CA LEU A 151 4.39 -10.10 -0.65
C LEU A 151 4.94 -10.38 0.75
N VAL A 152 4.34 -11.32 1.47
CA VAL A 152 4.79 -11.70 2.82
C VAL A 152 6.19 -12.27 2.80
N LEU A 153 6.48 -13.16 1.85
CA LEU A 153 7.80 -13.74 1.65
C LEU A 153 8.85 -12.67 1.30
N PHE A 154 8.53 -11.75 0.39
CA PHE A 154 9.39 -10.62 0.05
C PHE A 154 9.72 -9.77 1.29
N MET A 155 8.70 -9.43 2.09
CA MET A 155 8.84 -8.65 3.31
C MET A 155 9.65 -9.41 4.38
N LEU A 156 9.46 -10.72 4.50
CA LEU A 156 10.23 -11.57 5.41
C LEU A 156 11.71 -11.62 5.02
N LYS A 157 12.02 -11.86 3.74
CA LYS A 157 13.41 -11.83 3.24
C LYS A 157 14.06 -10.47 3.52
N ARG A 158 13.33 -9.39 3.25
CA ARG A 158 13.80 -8.04 3.55
C ARG A 158 14.10 -7.88 5.05
N ARG A 159 13.21 -8.33 5.93
CA ARG A 159 13.40 -8.26 7.38
C ARG A 159 14.62 -9.04 7.84
N ILE A 160 14.82 -10.27 7.37
CA ILE A 160 16.00 -11.08 7.71
C ILE A 160 17.29 -10.40 7.24
N ARG A 161 17.28 -9.79 6.05
CA ARG A 161 18.41 -8.99 5.57
C ARG A 161 18.71 -7.78 6.45
N GLU A 162 17.68 -7.07 6.92
CA GLU A 162 17.81 -5.94 7.85
C GLU A 162 18.47 -6.39 9.17
N LEU A 163 18.07 -7.55 9.72
CA LEU A 163 18.69 -8.13 10.91
C LEU A 163 20.16 -8.50 10.68
N LEU A 164 20.50 -9.07 9.52
CA LEU A 164 21.89 -9.38 9.16
C LEU A 164 22.76 -8.13 9.05
N ILE A 165 22.27 -7.07 8.38
CA ILE A 165 23.00 -5.79 8.28
C ILE A 165 23.15 -5.13 9.65
N LEU A 166 22.11 -5.21 10.49
CA LEU A 166 22.17 -4.71 11.85
C LEU A 166 23.20 -5.47 12.70
N SER A 167 23.36 -6.78 12.48
CA SER A 167 24.36 -7.60 13.19
C SER A 167 25.81 -7.19 12.90
N THR A 168 26.07 -6.48 11.80
CA THR A 168 27.40 -5.93 11.47
C THR A 168 27.57 -4.48 11.89
N GLY A 169 26.59 -3.89 12.57
CA GLY A 169 26.60 -2.47 12.96
C GLY A 169 26.39 -1.49 11.80
N ALA A 170 26.09 -1.98 10.59
CA ALA A 170 26.06 -1.17 9.37
C ALA A 170 24.65 -0.66 8.98
N LEU A 171 23.65 -0.82 9.86
CA LEU A 171 22.29 -0.35 9.57
C LEU A 171 22.24 1.19 9.65
N SER A 172 22.27 1.87 8.50
CA SER A 172 22.42 3.32 8.43
C SER A 172 21.14 4.10 8.05
N GLY A 173 21.03 5.30 8.62
CA GLY A 173 20.41 6.54 8.09
C GLY A 173 18.92 6.60 7.71
N ARG A 174 18.30 5.47 7.34
CA ARG A 174 16.93 5.44 6.78
C ARG A 174 15.86 4.97 7.77
N TYR A 175 16.26 4.44 8.92
CA TYR A 175 15.35 3.92 9.92
C TYR A 175 15.19 4.89 11.08
N GLN A 176 13.96 5.07 11.55
CA GLN A 176 13.69 5.82 12.78
C GLN A 176 14.18 5.03 14.00
N SER A 177 14.56 5.73 15.07
CA SER A 177 15.16 5.11 16.27
C SER A 177 14.32 3.97 16.86
N TRP A 178 12.98 4.11 16.86
CA TRP A 178 12.10 3.05 17.37
C TRP A 178 12.11 1.78 16.49
N GLN A 179 12.27 1.92 15.17
CA GLN A 179 12.39 0.78 14.25
C GLN A 179 13.69 0.04 14.49
N VAL A 180 14.79 0.79 14.66
CA VAL A 180 16.10 0.21 15.01
C VAL A 180 16.02 -0.52 16.35
N ASN A 181 15.37 0.06 17.35
CA ASN A 181 15.22 -0.58 18.66
C ASN A 181 14.41 -1.88 18.60
N LYS A 182 13.31 -1.90 17.82
CA LYS A 182 12.57 -3.15 17.57
C LYS A 182 13.43 -4.21 16.90
N LEU A 183 14.17 -3.85 15.84
CA LEU A 183 15.06 -4.77 15.14
C LEU A 183 16.18 -5.28 16.04
N LYS A 184 16.73 -4.44 16.92
CA LYS A 184 17.71 -4.85 17.93
C LYS A 184 17.11 -5.86 18.92
N GLY A 185 15.88 -5.61 19.38
CA GLY A 185 15.16 -6.55 20.24
C GLY A 185 14.97 -7.91 19.58
N GLN A 186 14.52 -7.91 18.32
CA GLN A 186 14.36 -9.13 17.53
C GLN A 186 15.69 -9.85 17.30
N LEU A 187 16.75 -9.12 16.94
CA LEU A 187 18.08 -9.69 16.66
C LEU A 187 18.66 -10.44 17.86
N ARG A 188 18.38 -10.01 19.10
CA ARG A 188 18.86 -10.69 20.32
C ARG A 188 18.36 -12.12 20.47
N ALA A 189 17.22 -12.46 19.86
CA ALA A 189 16.67 -13.81 19.89
C ALA A 189 17.28 -14.75 18.83
N TRP A 190 18.15 -14.22 17.95
CA TRP A 190 18.74 -14.98 16.85
C TRP A 190 20.17 -15.41 17.15
N ASP A 191 20.46 -16.69 16.96
CA ASP A 191 21.81 -17.14 16.65
C ASP A 191 22.18 -16.71 15.22
N LEU A 192 23.39 -16.18 15.03
CA LEU A 192 23.83 -15.64 13.75
C LEU A 192 23.95 -16.72 12.66
N LYS A 193 24.35 -17.95 13.01
CA LYS A 193 24.43 -19.05 12.03
C LYS A 193 23.02 -19.43 11.58
N LYS A 194 22.06 -19.52 12.51
CA LYS A 194 20.64 -19.78 12.20
C LYS A 194 20.06 -18.66 11.32
N LEU A 195 20.29 -17.39 11.65
CA LEU A 195 19.81 -16.24 10.87
C LEU A 195 20.35 -16.26 9.42
N LYS A 196 21.65 -16.56 9.25
CA LYS A 196 22.26 -16.73 7.92
C LYS A 196 21.68 -17.91 7.16
N HIS A 197 21.40 -19.02 7.84
CA HIS A 197 20.76 -20.19 7.22
C HIS A 197 19.37 -19.84 6.69
N VAL A 198 18.53 -19.19 7.50
CA VAL A 198 17.18 -18.74 7.09
C VAL A 198 17.24 -17.81 5.88
N TYR A 199 18.18 -16.86 5.87
CA TYR A 199 18.35 -15.96 4.73
C TYR A 199 18.70 -16.71 3.44
N ARG A 200 19.59 -17.71 3.51
CA ARG A 200 19.95 -18.56 2.37
C ARG A 200 18.76 -19.38 1.88
N SER A 201 17.96 -19.94 2.79
CA SER A 201 16.74 -20.68 2.44
C SER A 201 15.73 -19.79 1.71
N LEU A 202 15.48 -18.58 2.22
CA LEU A 202 14.62 -17.58 1.55
C LEU A 202 15.14 -17.18 0.17
N TYR A 203 16.46 -17.01 0.02
CA TYR A 203 17.08 -16.69 -1.26
C TYR A 203 16.95 -17.84 -2.29
N ASN A 204 17.24 -19.07 -1.87
CA ASN A 204 17.13 -20.24 -2.73
C ASN A 204 15.70 -20.44 -3.22
N TYR A 205 14.73 -20.21 -2.35
CA TYR A 205 13.33 -20.27 -2.70
C TYR A 205 12.93 -19.24 -3.76
N GLU A 206 13.29 -17.97 -3.55
CA GLU A 206 12.99 -16.90 -4.51
C GLU A 206 13.66 -17.16 -5.87
N LYS A 207 14.91 -17.65 -5.85
CA LYS A 207 15.60 -18.09 -7.08
C LYS A 207 14.79 -19.17 -7.77
N GLY A 208 14.35 -20.20 -7.05
CA GLY A 208 13.57 -21.29 -7.60
C GLY A 208 12.23 -20.85 -8.20
N LEU A 209 11.54 -19.91 -7.55
CA LEU A 209 10.31 -19.31 -8.09
C LEU A 209 10.55 -18.59 -9.42
N LYS A 210 11.61 -17.76 -9.47
CA LYS A 210 11.94 -16.96 -10.67
C LYS A 210 12.44 -17.82 -11.83
N THR A 211 13.02 -18.98 -11.55
CA THR A 211 13.51 -19.90 -12.59
C THR A 211 12.52 -21.02 -12.92
N GLY A 212 11.34 -21.05 -12.30
CA GLY A 212 10.33 -22.10 -12.50
C GLY A 212 10.78 -23.49 -12.02
N THR A 213 11.84 -23.57 -11.23
CA THR A 213 12.41 -24.85 -10.74
C THR A 213 11.83 -25.28 -9.40
N ASN A 214 10.92 -24.48 -8.84
CA ASN A 214 10.37 -24.69 -7.53
C ASN A 214 8.95 -25.25 -7.60
N PRO A 215 8.71 -26.46 -7.07
CA PRO A 215 7.39 -27.07 -7.10
C PRO A 215 6.45 -26.51 -6.02
N LEU A 216 6.96 -25.75 -5.05
CA LEU A 216 6.17 -25.24 -3.93
C LEU A 216 5.59 -23.84 -4.20
N LYS A 217 4.36 -23.63 -3.73
CA LYS A 217 3.74 -22.31 -3.65
C LYS A 217 4.29 -21.48 -2.48
N ALA A 218 4.11 -20.17 -2.54
CA ALA A 218 4.63 -19.24 -1.54
C ALA A 218 4.14 -19.52 -0.12
N GLU A 219 2.89 -19.96 0.03
CA GLU A 219 2.32 -20.36 1.32
C GLU A 219 3.06 -21.55 1.92
N GLN A 220 3.24 -22.61 1.12
CA GLN A 220 3.86 -23.87 1.56
C GLN A 220 5.31 -23.66 2.00
N VAL A 221 5.99 -22.70 1.37
CA VAL A 221 7.35 -22.37 1.73
C VAL A 221 7.43 -21.55 3.00
N LEU A 222 6.52 -20.61 3.19
CA LEU A 222 6.44 -19.90 4.46
C LEU A 222 6.14 -20.88 5.60
N ASP A 223 5.24 -21.84 5.41
CA ASP A 223 4.99 -22.91 6.39
C ASP A 223 6.26 -23.74 6.66
N THR A 224 7.00 -24.12 5.61
CA THR A 224 8.26 -24.88 5.73
C THR A 224 9.32 -24.07 6.49
N ILE A 225 9.47 -22.79 6.17
CA ILE A 225 10.43 -21.90 6.83
C ILE A 225 10.05 -21.72 8.29
N LEU A 226 8.76 -21.53 8.61
CA LEU A 226 8.31 -21.40 9.99
C LEU A 226 8.64 -22.65 10.80
N ALA A 227 8.33 -23.84 10.27
CA ALA A 227 8.58 -25.11 10.96
C ALA A 227 10.07 -25.41 11.19
N LEU A 228 10.95 -25.02 10.25
CA LEU A 228 12.39 -25.32 10.34
C LEU A 228 13.20 -24.22 11.04
N SER A 229 12.68 -23.00 11.10
CA SER A 229 13.45 -21.82 11.50
C SER A 229 13.07 -21.25 12.86
N LEU A 230 11.84 -21.47 13.34
CA LEU A 230 11.34 -20.91 14.60
C LEU A 230 11.26 -21.99 15.68
#